data_AF-A0A1N7IYB1-F1
#
_entry.id   AF-A0A1N7IYB1-F1
#
_cell.length_a   1.000
_cell.length_b   1.000
_cell.length_c   1.000
_cell.angle_alpha   90.00
_cell.angle_beta   90.00
_cell.angle_gamma   90.00
#
_symmetry.space_group_name_H-M   'P 1'
#
loop_
_entity.id
_entity.type
_entity.pdbx_description
1 polymer ?
#
loop_
_entity_poly.entity_id
_entity_poly.type
_entity_poly.pdbx_seq_one_letter_code
_entity_poly.pdbx_strand_id
1 'polypeptide(L)'
;MGGSCLGKRGALGAFLTVITVWINGCSALPEMHFDGRTVSYKGREYTVHPQLELKHEHAGADVGQADGEDIFQQIKGLSPKKWLANCMDVNGPCLVYTEKSLGEIDLKRFAAKEMVVRESGANTREAVTIRDRKKIGRLVETMSEQPPTKYSQSHKSKEIKYIYLRSDRYPSVEYVLRYEKDRKGERYLAGDKLVKLGDALSDFLK
;
A
#
# COMPACT_ATOMS: atom_id res chain seq x y z
N MET A 1 -47.20 -76.26 -12.37
CA MET A 1 -45.79 -76.50 -12.81
C MET A 1 -44.90 -75.50 -12.10
N GLY A 2 -43.87 -75.99 -11.40
CA GLY A 2 -42.69 -75.23 -10.98
C GLY A 2 -42.83 -74.29 -9.79
N GLY A 3 -42.49 -74.76 -8.59
CA GLY A 3 -42.15 -73.90 -7.45
C GLY A 3 -40.67 -73.52 -7.41
N SER A 4 -40.27 -72.91 -6.28
CA SER A 4 -38.91 -72.57 -5.78
C SER A 4 -38.50 -71.11 -6.00
N CYS A 5 -37.89 -70.36 -5.08
CA CYS A 5 -37.45 -70.59 -3.70
C CYS A 5 -37.15 -69.21 -3.05
N LEU A 6 -37.47 -69.06 -1.76
CA LEU A 6 -36.87 -68.05 -0.88
C LEU A 6 -35.47 -68.51 -0.46
N GLY A 7 -34.45 -67.64 -0.53
CA GLY A 7 -33.11 -67.97 -0.07
C GLY A 7 -32.19 -66.75 0.09
N LYS A 8 -31.83 -66.47 1.34
CA LYS A 8 -30.97 -65.38 1.85
C LYS A 8 -29.57 -65.33 1.21
N ARG A 9 -29.00 -64.12 1.07
CA ARG A 9 -27.78 -63.59 1.76
C ARG A 9 -27.25 -62.37 1.00
N GLY A 10 -26.74 -61.41 1.77
CA GLY A 10 -26.55 -60.03 1.33
C GLY A 10 -25.35 -59.75 0.44
N ALA A 11 -25.29 -58.52 0.00
CA ALA A 11 -24.07 -57.78 -0.24
C ALA A 11 -24.46 -56.29 -0.28
N LEU A 12 -23.83 -55.50 0.59
CA LEU A 12 -23.82 -54.04 0.52
C LEU A 12 -23.46 -53.62 -0.92
N GLY A 13 -24.44 -53.13 -1.67
CA GLY A 13 -24.26 -52.61 -3.02
C GLY A 13 -24.09 -51.09 -3.00
N ALA A 14 -22.85 -50.67 -2.72
CA ALA A 14 -22.23 -49.40 -3.11
C ALA A 14 -23.15 -48.18 -3.31
N PHE A 15 -23.19 -47.34 -2.28
CA PHE A 15 -23.43 -45.90 -2.41
C PHE A 15 -22.46 -45.35 -3.47
N LEU A 16 -22.99 -44.94 -4.63
CA LEU A 16 -22.25 -44.14 -5.61
C LEU A 16 -22.05 -42.76 -4.98
N THR A 17 -20.98 -42.62 -4.20
CA THR A 17 -20.43 -41.33 -3.83
C THR A 17 -19.99 -40.64 -5.11
N VAL A 18 -20.78 -39.65 -5.54
CA VAL A 18 -20.34 -38.60 -6.46
C VAL A 18 -19.17 -37.92 -5.76
N ILE A 19 -17.95 -38.37 -6.07
CA ILE A 19 -16.73 -37.65 -5.72
C ILE A 19 -16.78 -36.40 -6.59
N THR A 20 -17.33 -35.31 -6.03
CA THR A 20 -17.03 -33.98 -6.52
C THR A 20 -15.54 -33.78 -6.30
N VAL A 21 -14.76 -34.07 -7.34
CA VAL A 21 -13.37 -33.67 -7.44
C VAL A 21 -13.40 -32.15 -7.32
N TRP A 22 -13.03 -31.66 -6.13
CA TRP A 22 -12.61 -30.28 -5.96
C TRP A 22 -11.34 -30.15 -6.78
N ILE A 23 -11.50 -29.76 -8.04
CA ILE A 23 -10.40 -29.27 -8.84
C ILE A 23 -9.96 -28.00 -8.11
N ASN A 24 -8.99 -28.14 -7.22
CA ASN A 24 -8.17 -27.03 -6.75
C ASN A 24 -7.38 -26.55 -7.95
N GLY A 25 -8.07 -25.83 -8.84
CA GLY A 25 -7.43 -25.09 -9.90
C GLY A 25 -6.66 -23.98 -9.21
N CYS A 26 -5.35 -24.19 -9.02
CA CYS A 26 -4.39 -23.11 -9.15
C CYS A 26 -4.60 -22.54 -10.57
N SER A 27 -5.60 -21.68 -10.71
CA SER A 27 -5.81 -20.93 -11.93
C SER A 27 -4.58 -20.04 -12.05
N ALA A 28 -3.83 -20.21 -13.14
CA ALA A 28 -2.70 -19.34 -13.42
C ALA A 28 -3.17 -17.89 -13.31
N LEU A 29 -2.39 -17.07 -12.60
CA LEU A 29 -2.71 -15.66 -12.44
C LEU A 29 -2.80 -15.02 -13.84
N PRO A 30 -3.79 -14.15 -14.09
CA PRO A 30 -3.85 -13.44 -15.35
C PRO A 30 -2.58 -12.63 -15.58
N GLU A 31 -2.03 -12.70 -16.79
CA GLU A 31 -0.90 -11.88 -17.19
C GLU A 31 -1.31 -10.40 -17.27
N MET A 32 -0.44 -9.53 -16.79
CA MET A 32 -0.57 -8.08 -16.84
C MET A 32 0.59 -7.51 -17.65
N HIS A 33 0.34 -6.43 -18.39
CA HIS A 33 1.40 -5.73 -19.11
C HIS A 33 1.96 -4.61 -18.22
N PHE A 34 3.28 -4.61 -18.03
CA PHE A 34 4.00 -3.65 -17.19
C PHE A 34 5.08 -2.91 -18.00
N ASP A 35 5.16 -1.58 -17.81
CA ASP A 35 6.15 -0.72 -18.49
C ASP A 35 7.16 -0.08 -17.51
N GLY A 36 7.23 -0.60 -16.28
CA GLY A 36 8.09 -0.09 -15.21
C GLY A 36 7.39 0.86 -14.23
N ARG A 37 6.32 1.55 -14.63
CA ARG A 37 5.54 2.42 -13.72
C ARG A 37 4.03 2.25 -13.84
N THR A 38 3.59 1.75 -14.98
CA THR A 38 2.19 1.55 -15.33
C THR A 38 1.95 0.08 -15.54
N VAL A 39 0.86 -0.42 -14.97
CA VAL A 39 0.35 -1.77 -15.22
C VAL A 39 -1.01 -1.69 -15.90
N SER A 40 -1.18 -2.47 -16.96
CA SER A 40 -2.44 -2.59 -17.71
C SER A 40 -3.13 -3.91 -17.34
N TYR A 41 -4.35 -3.81 -16.80
CA TYR A 41 -5.12 -4.97 -16.35
C TYR A 41 -6.63 -4.76 -16.58
N LYS A 42 -7.26 -5.71 -17.28
CA LYS A 42 -8.72 -5.69 -17.59
C LYS A 42 -9.20 -4.37 -18.21
N GLY A 43 -8.41 -3.85 -19.17
CA GLY A 43 -8.71 -2.59 -19.88
C GLY A 43 -8.57 -1.34 -19.02
N ARG A 44 -7.78 -1.40 -17.93
CA ARG A 44 -7.50 -0.28 -17.03
C ARG A 44 -6.00 -0.11 -16.91
N GLU A 45 -5.57 1.14 -16.75
CA GLU A 45 -4.18 1.52 -16.51
C GLU A 45 -4.03 2.02 -15.09
N TYR A 46 -3.06 1.44 -14.37
CA TYR A 46 -2.73 1.84 -13.01
C TYR A 46 -1.29 2.32 -12.97
N THR A 47 -1.05 3.46 -12.35
CA THR A 47 0.31 4.02 -12.20
C THR A 47 0.72 3.98 -10.74
N VAL A 48 1.99 3.67 -10.49
CA VAL A 48 2.57 3.73 -9.13
C VAL A 48 2.42 5.15 -8.56
N HIS A 49 1.91 5.24 -7.34
CA HIS A 49 1.76 6.51 -6.63
C HIS A 49 3.01 6.78 -5.77
N PRO A 50 3.76 7.87 -6.00
CA PRO A 50 5.11 8.01 -5.43
C PRO A 50 5.16 8.29 -3.92
N GLN A 51 4.04 8.71 -3.31
CA GLN A 51 3.96 8.98 -1.87
C GLN A 51 3.00 8.04 -1.12
N LEU A 52 2.43 7.02 -1.77
CA LEU A 52 1.56 6.06 -1.08
C LEU A 52 2.28 4.73 -0.90
N GLU A 53 2.26 4.25 0.33
CA GLU A 53 2.80 2.95 0.70
C GLU A 53 1.70 2.10 1.33
N LEU A 54 1.88 0.78 1.23
CA LEU A 54 1.02 -0.20 1.85
C LEU A 54 1.87 -1.14 2.71
N LYS A 55 1.46 -1.38 3.95
CA LYS A 55 2.09 -2.44 4.75
C LYS A 55 1.65 -3.81 4.24
N HIS A 56 2.56 -4.77 4.25
CA HIS A 56 2.29 -6.14 3.78
C HIS A 56 1.04 -6.77 4.44
N GLU A 57 0.78 -6.51 5.73
CA GLU A 57 -0.41 -6.98 6.45
C GLU A 57 -1.75 -6.53 5.84
N HIS A 58 -1.74 -5.47 5.04
CA HIS A 58 -2.91 -4.92 4.35
C HIS A 58 -3.03 -5.35 2.88
N ALA A 59 -2.07 -6.11 2.37
CA ALA A 59 -2.20 -6.78 1.07
C ALA A 59 -3.30 -7.85 1.12
N GLY A 60 -4.06 -7.95 0.04
CA GLY A 60 -5.14 -8.90 -0.17
C GLY A 60 -4.73 -10.05 -1.09
N ALA A 61 -5.70 -10.62 -1.80
CA ALA A 61 -5.45 -11.71 -2.73
C ALA A 61 -4.69 -11.24 -3.98
N ASP A 62 -3.90 -12.12 -4.58
CA ASP A 62 -3.25 -11.91 -5.86
C ASP A 62 -4.31 -11.78 -6.97
N VAL A 63 -4.08 -10.87 -7.93
CA VAL A 63 -5.03 -10.57 -9.02
C VAL A 63 -4.45 -10.74 -10.41
N GLY A 64 -3.12 -10.81 -10.51
CA GLY A 64 -2.40 -11.01 -11.75
C GLY A 64 -0.90 -10.90 -11.55
N GLN A 65 -0.18 -11.21 -12.61
CA GLN A 65 1.27 -11.28 -12.63
C GLN A 65 1.79 -10.52 -13.85
N ALA A 66 2.82 -9.69 -13.67
CA ALA A 66 3.57 -9.09 -14.77
C ALA A 66 4.99 -9.67 -14.80
N ASP A 67 5.59 -9.71 -15.99
CA ASP A 67 7.00 -10.05 -16.22
C ASP A 67 7.48 -11.36 -15.54
N GLY A 68 6.56 -12.31 -15.30
CA GLY A 68 6.85 -13.62 -14.71
C GLY A 68 7.18 -13.63 -13.22
N GLU A 69 7.40 -12.48 -12.58
CA GLU A 69 7.80 -12.39 -11.16
C GLU A 69 6.98 -11.37 -10.35
N ASP A 70 6.45 -10.33 -11.00
CA ASP A 70 5.74 -9.25 -10.32
C ASP A 70 4.28 -9.62 -10.03
N ILE A 71 4.00 -9.99 -8.78
CA ILE A 71 2.65 -10.29 -8.33
C ILE A 71 1.94 -9.02 -7.90
N PHE A 72 0.82 -8.72 -8.55
CA PHE A 72 -0.08 -7.64 -8.18
C PHE A 72 -1.23 -8.16 -7.32
N GLN A 73 -1.54 -7.43 -6.26
CA GLN A 73 -2.46 -7.85 -5.21
C GLN A 73 -3.57 -6.80 -4.99
N GLN A 74 -4.70 -7.25 -4.46
CA GLN A 74 -5.72 -6.34 -3.94
C GLN A 74 -5.19 -5.59 -2.71
N ILE A 75 -5.78 -4.45 -2.41
CA ILE A 75 -5.59 -3.76 -1.12
C ILE A 75 -6.85 -3.98 -0.28
N LYS A 76 -6.70 -4.48 0.95
CA LYS A 76 -7.84 -4.70 1.85
C LYS A 76 -8.63 -3.40 2.03
N GLY A 77 -9.96 -3.48 1.94
CA GLY A 77 -10.85 -2.33 2.08
C GLY A 77 -10.88 -1.34 0.91
N LEU A 78 -10.11 -1.57 -0.17
CA LEU A 78 -10.11 -0.72 -1.38
C LEU A 78 -10.53 -1.53 -2.62
N SER A 79 -11.16 -0.84 -3.59
CA SER A 79 -11.65 -1.52 -4.79
C SER A 79 -10.50 -1.89 -5.75
N PRO A 80 -10.39 -3.15 -6.19
CA PRO A 80 -9.36 -3.58 -7.14
C PRO A 80 -9.52 -3.00 -8.55
N LYS A 81 -10.65 -2.32 -8.83
CA LYS A 81 -10.84 -1.54 -10.08
C LYS A 81 -10.12 -0.19 -10.07
N LYS A 82 -9.65 0.24 -8.89
CA LYS A 82 -9.04 1.55 -8.67
C LYS A 82 -7.67 1.47 -7.99
N TRP A 83 -7.39 0.38 -7.29
CA TRP A 83 -6.23 0.22 -6.44
C TRP A 83 -5.62 -1.16 -6.62
N LEU A 84 -4.30 -1.21 -6.77
CA LEU A 84 -3.51 -2.42 -6.75
C LEU A 84 -2.28 -2.19 -5.87
N ALA A 85 -1.68 -3.26 -5.39
CA ALA A 85 -0.38 -3.21 -4.74
C ALA A 85 0.57 -4.24 -5.33
N ASN A 86 1.86 -3.99 -5.19
CA ASN A 86 2.92 -4.94 -5.49
C ASN A 86 3.90 -4.96 -4.30
N CYS A 87 4.10 -6.14 -3.72
CA CYS A 87 4.79 -6.36 -2.46
C CYS A 87 6.05 -7.23 -2.68
N MET A 88 7.05 -6.72 -3.40
CA MET A 88 8.25 -7.52 -3.72
C MET A 88 9.08 -7.92 -2.49
N ASP A 89 9.14 -7.05 -1.48
CA ASP A 89 9.89 -7.30 -0.24
C ASP A 89 8.94 -7.66 0.90
N VAL A 90 9.09 -8.86 1.45
CA VAL A 90 8.29 -9.37 2.58
C VAL A 90 8.43 -8.49 3.83
N ASN A 91 9.57 -7.81 3.98
CA ASN A 91 9.85 -6.92 5.11
C ASN A 91 9.74 -5.43 4.76
N GLY A 92 9.53 -5.10 3.49
CA GLY A 92 9.45 -3.73 2.98
C GLY A 92 8.00 -3.22 2.84
N PRO A 93 7.81 -1.91 2.65
CA PRO A 93 6.53 -1.39 2.22
C PRO A 93 6.22 -1.87 0.79
N CYS A 94 4.96 -2.18 0.54
CA CYS A 94 4.46 -2.45 -0.80
C CYS A 94 4.20 -1.15 -1.55
N LEU A 95 4.43 -1.19 -2.86
CA LEU A 95 4.10 -0.10 -3.77
C LEU A 95 2.59 -0.06 -4.03
N VAL A 96 2.02 1.14 -4.07
CA VAL A 96 0.59 1.36 -4.35
C VAL A 96 0.41 1.87 -5.77
N TYR A 97 -0.48 1.23 -6.52
CA TYR A 97 -0.85 1.59 -7.88
C TYR A 97 -2.29 2.09 -7.92
N THR A 98 -2.49 3.23 -8.57
CA THR A 98 -3.80 3.90 -8.67
C THR A 98 -4.26 4.00 -10.11
N GLU A 99 -5.53 3.72 -10.37
CA GLU A 99 -6.14 3.84 -11.69
C GLU A 99 -6.50 5.30 -12.00
N LYS A 100 -6.41 5.70 -13.28
CA LYS A 100 -6.60 7.08 -13.75
C LYS A 100 -7.93 7.72 -13.33
N SER A 101 -9.05 6.98 -13.30
CA SER A 101 -10.37 7.53 -12.93
C SER A 101 -10.49 7.90 -11.44
N LEU A 102 -9.55 7.45 -10.60
CA LEU A 102 -9.47 7.87 -9.20
C LEU A 102 -9.08 9.35 -9.07
N GLY A 103 -8.40 9.89 -10.09
CA GLY A 103 -7.82 11.22 -10.08
C GLY A 103 -6.60 11.32 -9.15
N GLU A 104 -6.06 12.53 -9.05
CA GLU A 104 -4.91 12.80 -8.19
C GLU A 104 -5.28 12.67 -6.70
N ILE A 105 -4.40 12.00 -5.93
CA ILE A 105 -4.49 11.87 -4.47
C ILE A 105 -3.37 12.68 -3.85
N ASP A 106 -3.54 13.99 -3.87
CA ASP A 106 -2.67 14.90 -3.12
C ASP A 106 -2.90 14.77 -1.60
N LEU A 107 -2.03 15.42 -0.84
CA LEU A 107 -2.08 15.38 0.61
C LEU A 107 -3.37 15.98 1.21
N LYS A 108 -3.99 16.98 0.57
CA LYS A 108 -5.27 17.56 1.02
C LYS A 108 -6.40 16.54 0.83
N ARG A 109 -6.46 15.89 -0.33
CA ARG A 109 -7.45 14.87 -0.69
C ARG A 109 -7.28 13.59 0.13
N PHE A 110 -6.05 13.27 0.52
CA PHE A 110 -5.75 12.17 1.44
C PHE A 110 -6.46 12.33 2.79
N ALA A 111 -6.66 13.57 3.26
CA ALA A 111 -7.40 13.89 4.48
C ALA A 111 -6.83 13.17 5.72
N ALA A 112 -5.55 13.40 5.99
CA ALA A 112 -4.85 12.79 7.12
C ALA A 112 -5.49 13.13 8.48
N LYS A 113 -5.61 12.12 9.35
CA LYS A 113 -6.15 12.24 10.72
C LYS A 113 -5.14 11.88 11.81
N GLU A 114 -4.11 11.13 11.44
CA GLU A 114 -3.07 10.65 12.33
C GLU A 114 -1.74 10.72 11.58
N MET A 115 -0.70 11.08 12.32
CA MET A 115 0.67 11.16 11.84
C MET A 115 1.56 10.30 12.73
N VAL A 116 2.34 9.40 12.14
CA VAL A 116 3.33 8.57 12.84
C VAL A 116 4.72 8.96 12.36
N VAL A 117 5.56 9.44 13.27
CA VAL A 117 6.92 9.88 12.97
C VAL A 117 7.91 8.80 13.40
N ARG A 118 8.77 8.35 12.47
CA ARG A 118 9.81 7.35 12.70
C ARG A 118 11.18 7.91 12.33
N GLU A 119 12.15 7.79 13.23
CA GLU A 119 13.54 8.13 12.93
C GLU A 119 14.21 7.03 12.09
N SER A 120 14.98 7.41 11.07
CA SER A 120 15.76 6.46 10.28
C SER A 120 17.10 6.20 10.96
N GLY A 121 17.40 4.95 11.35
CA GLY A 121 18.72 4.55 11.87
C GLY A 121 18.70 3.36 12.84
N ALA A 122 19.89 2.86 13.18
CA ALA A 122 20.12 1.69 14.04
C ALA A 122 19.64 1.88 15.50
N ASN A 123 19.50 3.13 15.94
CA ASN A 123 18.91 3.50 17.24
C ASN A 123 17.49 4.02 17.03
N THR A 124 16.62 3.17 16.48
CA THR A 124 15.23 3.53 16.18
C THR A 124 14.54 3.90 17.50
N ARG A 125 14.39 5.19 17.76
CA ARG A 125 13.52 5.67 18.83
C ARG A 125 12.08 5.25 18.53
N GLU A 126 11.30 5.07 19.59
CA GLU A 126 9.88 4.74 19.49
C GLU A 126 9.16 5.69 18.53
N ALA A 127 8.29 5.12 17.70
CA ALA A 127 7.48 5.89 16.78
C ALA A 127 6.55 6.84 17.55
N VAL A 128 6.58 8.12 17.26
CA VAL A 128 5.69 9.11 17.90
C VAL A 128 4.40 9.20 17.09
N THR A 129 3.27 8.92 17.74
CA THR A 129 1.94 9.06 17.13
C THR A 129 1.30 10.38 17.53
N ILE A 130 0.96 11.21 16.55
CA ILE A 130 0.37 12.55 16.72
C ILE A 130 -1.04 12.53 16.11
N ARG A 131 -2.04 12.88 16.92
CA ARG A 131 -3.45 13.02 16.52
C ARG A 131 -3.98 14.46 16.65
N ASP A 132 -3.09 15.40 16.97
CA ASP A 132 -3.43 16.82 17.07
C ASP A 132 -3.76 17.36 15.66
N ARG A 133 -5.03 17.68 15.44
CA ARG A 133 -5.54 18.19 14.17
C ARG A 133 -4.89 19.50 13.75
N LYS A 134 -4.47 20.36 14.70
CA LYS A 134 -3.77 21.61 14.36
C LYS A 134 -2.35 21.33 13.85
N LYS A 135 -1.63 20.39 14.48
CA LYS A 135 -0.29 19.97 14.00
C LYS A 135 -0.38 19.34 12.60
N ILE A 136 -1.34 18.42 12.40
CA ILE A 136 -1.55 17.77 11.10
C ILE A 136 -1.98 18.79 10.04
N GLY A 137 -2.92 19.68 10.38
CA GLY A 137 -3.38 20.74 9.47
C GLY A 137 -2.23 21.64 9.01
N ARG A 138 -1.35 22.06 9.92
CA ARG A 138 -0.16 22.86 9.59
C ARG A 138 0.81 22.12 8.66
N LEU A 139 1.02 20.82 8.86
CA LEU A 139 1.85 20.01 7.96
C LEU A 139 1.24 19.99 6.55
N VAL A 140 -0.07 19.74 6.45
CA VAL A 140 -0.79 19.71 5.17
C VAL A 140 -0.72 21.07 4.48
N GLU A 141 -0.97 22.15 5.21
CA GLU A 141 -0.87 23.54 4.73
C GLU A 141 0.53 23.85 4.23
N THR A 142 1.56 23.51 5.00
CA THR A 142 2.98 23.72 4.63
C THR A 142 3.31 23.02 3.31
N MET A 143 3.00 21.74 3.20
CA MET A 143 3.23 20.98 1.97
C MET A 143 2.38 21.49 0.82
N SER A 144 1.21 22.05 1.07
CA SER A 144 0.34 22.50 -0.02
C SER A 144 0.68 23.89 -0.54
N GLU A 145 0.96 24.82 0.36
CA GLU A 145 0.95 26.26 0.08
C GLU A 145 2.35 26.83 -0.09
N GLN A 146 3.37 26.22 0.54
CA GLN A 146 4.72 26.71 0.36
C GLN A 146 5.23 26.43 -1.06
N PRO A 147 6.01 27.36 -1.65
CA PRO A 147 6.62 27.14 -2.94
C PRO A 147 7.64 26.00 -2.89
N PRO A 148 7.77 25.23 -3.97
CA PRO A 148 8.79 24.20 -4.06
C PRO A 148 10.18 24.84 -3.96
N THR A 149 11.08 24.16 -3.24
CA THR A 149 12.48 24.54 -3.12
C THR A 149 13.38 23.45 -3.72
N LYS A 150 14.69 23.71 -3.75
CA LYS A 150 15.71 22.74 -4.09
C LYS A 150 16.68 22.61 -2.92
N TYR A 151 17.26 21.42 -2.78
CA TYR A 151 18.40 21.26 -1.88
C TYR A 151 19.53 22.19 -2.29
N SER A 152 20.30 22.66 -1.31
CA SER A 152 21.56 23.33 -1.60
C SER A 152 22.54 22.35 -2.26
N GLN A 153 23.46 22.84 -3.09
CA GLN A 153 24.46 22.00 -3.77
C GLN A 153 25.36 21.21 -2.81
N SER A 154 25.46 21.65 -1.55
CA SER A 154 26.25 21.00 -0.49
C SER A 154 25.37 20.22 0.51
N HIS A 155 24.13 19.90 0.14
CA HIS A 155 23.19 19.20 1.01
C HIS A 155 23.75 17.87 1.46
N LYS A 156 23.80 17.70 2.79
CA LYS A 156 24.14 16.43 3.44
C LYS A 156 23.22 16.29 4.63
N SER A 157 22.29 15.33 4.55
CA SER A 157 21.34 15.04 5.62
C SER A 157 22.09 14.59 6.87
N LYS A 158 21.76 15.19 8.01
CA LYS A 158 22.24 14.82 9.35
C LYS A 158 21.21 13.96 10.07
N GLU A 159 19.93 14.23 9.83
CA GLU A 159 18.80 13.56 10.46
C GLU A 159 17.71 13.35 9.40
N ILE A 160 17.15 12.14 9.36
CA ILE A 160 16.06 11.77 8.47
C ILE A 160 14.95 11.14 9.32
N LYS A 161 13.72 11.64 9.16
CA LYS A 161 12.52 11.03 9.73
C LYS A 161 11.51 10.76 8.63
N TYR A 162 10.84 9.62 8.72
CA TYR A 162 9.69 9.30 7.91
C TYR A 162 8.41 9.66 8.67
N ILE A 163 7.49 10.30 7.97
CA ILE A 163 6.21 10.75 8.49
C ILE A 163 5.14 9.98 7.72
N TYR A 164 4.51 9.03 8.40
CA TYR A 164 3.44 8.21 7.84
C TYR A 164 2.10 8.83 8.25
N LEU A 165 1.34 9.28 7.27
CA LEU A 165 0.02 9.86 7.47
C LEU A 165 -1.05 8.82 7.18
N ARG A 166 -2.05 8.75 8.06
CA ARG A 166 -3.18 7.81 7.96
C ARG A 166 -4.48 8.56 7.79
N SER A 167 -5.40 7.94 7.06
CA SER A 167 -6.70 8.50 6.72
C SER A 167 -7.82 7.50 6.99
N ASP A 168 -8.98 7.97 7.42
CA ASP A 168 -10.20 7.16 7.42
C ASP A 168 -10.74 6.90 6.01
N ARG A 169 -10.45 7.80 5.08
CA ARG A 169 -10.87 7.66 3.67
C ARG A 169 -10.14 6.52 2.97
N TYR A 170 -8.89 6.30 3.35
CA TYR A 170 -8.01 5.29 2.77
C TYR A 170 -7.32 4.48 3.89
N PRO A 171 -8.08 3.59 4.58
CA PRO A 171 -7.66 3.03 5.88
C PRO A 171 -6.44 2.09 5.81
N SER A 172 -6.12 1.56 4.63
CA SER A 172 -5.05 0.58 4.45
C SER A 172 -3.77 1.16 3.85
N VAL A 173 -3.80 2.37 3.29
CA VAL A 173 -2.62 3.00 2.68
C VAL A 173 -2.13 4.16 3.56
N GLU A 174 -0.81 4.34 3.60
CA GLU A 174 -0.15 5.43 4.33
C GLU A 174 0.40 6.43 3.30
N TYR A 175 0.22 7.74 3.55
CA TYR A 175 0.88 8.79 2.77
C TYR A 175 2.20 9.14 3.44
N VAL A 176 3.31 9.03 2.71
CA VAL A 176 4.66 9.12 3.27
C VAL A 176 5.31 10.42 2.89
N LEU A 177 5.78 11.15 3.90
CA LEU A 177 6.66 12.31 3.75
C LEU A 177 8.00 12.02 4.42
N ARG A 178 9.06 12.66 3.92
CA ARG A 178 10.39 12.59 4.51
C ARG A 178 10.78 13.95 5.07
N TYR A 179 11.01 14.01 6.37
CA TYR A 179 11.65 15.15 7.00
C TYR A 179 13.16 14.98 6.98
N GLU A 180 13.87 16.04 6.64
CA GLU A 180 15.33 16.07 6.64
C GLU A 180 15.85 17.31 7.35
N LYS A 181 16.84 17.12 8.21
CA LYS A 181 17.66 18.21 8.74
C LYS A 181 19.08 18.04 8.22
N ASP A 182 19.62 19.08 7.58
CA ASP A 182 20.99 19.05 7.08
C ASP A 182 22.02 19.38 8.19
N ARG A 183 23.31 19.29 7.84
CA ARG A 183 24.41 19.60 8.78
C ARG A 183 24.48 21.08 9.18
N LYS A 184 23.89 21.99 8.41
CA LYS A 184 23.78 23.44 8.71
C LYS A 184 22.56 23.74 9.59
N GLY A 185 21.70 22.75 9.83
CA GLY A 185 20.50 22.87 10.64
C GLY A 185 19.25 23.23 9.84
N GLU A 186 19.36 23.37 8.52
CA GLU A 186 18.23 23.64 7.63
C GLU A 186 17.33 22.42 7.56
N ARG A 187 16.02 22.68 7.48
CA ARG A 187 14.98 21.66 7.62
C ARG A 187 14.13 21.62 6.38
N TYR A 188 13.78 20.42 5.93
CA TYR A 188 13.02 20.20 4.72
C TYR A 188 11.93 19.14 4.96
N LEU A 189 10.82 19.27 4.24
CA LEU A 189 9.90 18.16 3.99
C LEU A 189 9.93 17.82 2.50
N ALA A 190 10.04 16.53 2.21
CA ALA A 190 9.96 15.98 0.88
C ALA A 190 8.72 15.08 0.74
N GLY A 191 7.93 15.32 -0.30
CA GLY A 191 6.79 14.53 -0.71
C GLY A 191 6.67 14.53 -2.24
N ASP A 192 5.56 15.04 -2.75
CA ASP A 192 5.36 15.39 -4.17
C ASP A 192 6.30 16.54 -4.61
N LYS A 193 6.61 17.44 -3.68
CA LYS A 193 7.64 18.47 -3.81
C LYS A 193 8.52 18.55 -2.57
N LEU A 194 9.58 19.34 -2.67
CA LEU A 194 10.44 19.69 -1.55
C LEU A 194 10.04 21.07 -1.03
N VAL A 195 9.89 21.23 0.29
CA VAL A 195 9.65 22.52 0.94
C VAL A 195 10.68 22.76 2.05
N LYS A 196 11.12 24.01 2.21
CA LYS A 196 12.06 24.42 3.26
C LYS A 196 11.26 24.93 4.46
N LEU A 197 11.48 24.35 5.64
CA LEU A 197 10.77 24.74 6.85
C LEU A 197 11.45 25.92 7.54
N GLY A 198 10.66 26.94 7.88
CA GLY A 198 11.06 27.98 8.83
C GLY A 198 11.04 27.50 10.29
N ASP A 199 11.55 28.31 11.21
CA ASP A 199 11.69 27.91 12.63
C ASP A 199 10.36 27.62 13.32
N ALA A 200 9.32 28.42 13.05
CA ALA A 200 7.97 28.24 13.61
C ALA A 200 7.30 26.91 13.21
N LEU A 201 7.80 26.27 12.14
CA LEU A 201 7.30 24.99 11.64
C LEU A 201 8.09 23.81 12.21
N SER A 202 9.25 24.00 12.82
CA SER A 202 10.06 22.86 13.29
C SER A 202 9.51 22.11 14.51
N ASP A 203 8.52 22.69 15.20
CA ASP A 203 8.01 22.17 16.47
C ASP A 203 6.88 21.12 16.31
N PHE A 204 6.38 20.83 15.10
CA PHE A 204 5.32 19.81 14.95
C PHE A 204 5.83 18.36 15.00
N LEU A 205 7.14 18.13 14.84
CA LEU A 205 7.78 16.80 14.91
C LEU A 205 8.43 16.50 16.28
N LYS A 206 8.22 17.39 17.25
CA LYS A 206 8.52 17.20 18.66
C LYS A 206 7.23 16.90 19.41
#